data_AF-A0A1H2FYN3-F1
#
_entry.id   AF-A0A1H2FYN3-F1
#
_cell.length_a   1.000
_cell.length_b   1.000
_cell.length_c   1.000
_cell.angle_alpha   90.00
_cell.angle_beta   90.00
_cell.angle_gamma   90.00
#
_symmetry.space_group_name_H-M   'P 1'
#
loop_
_entity.id
_entity.type
_entity.pdbx_description
1 polymer ?
#
loop_
_entity_poly.entity_id
_entity_poly.type
_entity_poly.pdbx_seq_one_letter_code
_entity_poly.pdbx_strand_id
1 'polypeptide(L)'
;MTMKKKEIIKFFSWFSIIVGIFHFILETWFHFKFVQSIIQLFCDYIGISLLIFAGITVLKNINGKGLLCGAWGYIFCLNYRAFAWRMDEFIAKTSSNSTDNTLIILSFTLFFSFIAFIYSLIICYPNEKKQKNTI
;
A
#
# COMPACT_ATOMS: atom_id res chain seq x y z
N MET A 1 -7.09 19.05 -16.17
CA MET A 1 -6.51 18.72 -14.85
C MET A 1 -5.60 19.87 -14.47
N THR A 2 -5.85 20.52 -13.33
CA THR A 2 -5.06 21.69 -12.89
C THR A 2 -3.61 21.31 -12.61
N MET A 3 -2.66 22.24 -12.77
CA MET A 3 -1.23 21.97 -12.52
C MET A 3 -0.99 21.45 -11.10
N LYS A 4 -1.64 22.06 -10.09
CA LYS A 4 -1.61 21.60 -8.69
C LYS A 4 -2.00 20.13 -8.53
N LYS A 5 -3.06 19.67 -9.21
CA LYS A 5 -3.49 18.26 -9.12
C LYS A 5 -2.43 17.32 -9.71
N LYS A 6 -1.70 17.75 -10.76
CA LYS A 6 -0.64 16.93 -11.37
C LYS A 6 0.56 16.78 -10.44
N GLU A 7 0.97 17.87 -9.81
CA GLU A 7 2.06 17.88 -8.82
C GLU A 7 1.74 16.99 -7.62
N ILE A 8 0.52 17.08 -7.11
CA ILE A 8 0.03 16.24 -6.02
C ILE A 8 0.10 14.74 -6.38
N ILE A 9 -0.33 14.34 -7.58
CA ILE A 9 -0.21 12.93 -8.00
C ILE A 9 1.25 12.51 -8.14
N LYS A 10 2.12 13.37 -8.67
CA LYS A 10 3.56 13.08 -8.77
C LYS A 10 4.21 12.93 -7.39
N PHE A 11 3.84 13.78 -6.44
CA PHE A 11 4.27 13.67 -5.05
C PHE A 11 3.82 12.33 -4.44
N PHE A 12 2.55 11.97 -4.61
CA PHE A 12 2.03 10.68 -4.13
C PHE A 12 2.71 9.48 -4.80
N SER A 13 3.12 9.62 -6.05
CA SER A 13 3.89 8.60 -6.78
C SER A 13 5.28 8.41 -6.17
N TRP A 14 5.99 9.52 -5.90
CA TRP A 14 7.28 9.48 -5.20
C TRP A 14 7.16 8.88 -3.80
N PHE A 15 6.15 9.30 -3.04
CA PHE A 15 5.84 8.72 -1.73
C PHE A 15 5.65 7.21 -1.82
N SER A 16 4.90 6.72 -2.81
CA SER A 16 4.65 5.28 -3.01
C SER A 16 5.95 4.50 -3.32
N ILE A 17 6.85 5.06 -4.14
CA ILE A 17 8.15 4.45 -4.44
C ILE A 17 9.00 4.37 -3.17
N ILE A 18 9.08 5.47 -2.41
CA ILE A 18 9.87 5.54 -1.18
C ILE A 18 9.36 4.50 -0.18
N VAL A 19 8.04 4.44 0.04
CA VAL A 19 7.42 3.43 0.92
C VAL A 19 7.74 2.01 0.43
N GLY A 20 7.66 1.74 -0.87
CA GLY A 20 8.00 0.44 -1.44
C GLY A 20 9.46 0.04 -1.16
N ILE A 21 10.41 0.96 -1.29
CA ILE A 21 11.83 0.71 -0.98
C ILE A 21 12.05 0.44 0.50
N PHE A 22 11.45 1.26 1.38
CA PHE A 22 11.56 1.04 2.84
C PHE A 22 10.95 -0.31 3.24
N HIS A 23 9.79 -0.66 2.67
CA HIS A 23 9.14 -1.93 2.93
C HIS A 23 10.02 -3.11 2.48
N PHE A 24 10.65 -3.02 1.30
CA PHE A 24 11.58 -4.03 0.83
C PHE A 24 12.76 -4.26 1.79
N ILE A 25 13.37 -3.19 2.30
CA ILE A 25 14.49 -3.28 3.24
C ILE A 25 14.03 -3.93 4.55
N LEU A 26 12.91 -3.47 5.11
CA LEU A 26 12.38 -3.98 6.37
C LEU A 26 11.99 -5.46 6.26
N GLU A 27 11.31 -5.85 5.19
CA GLU A 27 10.84 -7.22 5.00
C GLU A 27 12.00 -8.19 4.77
N THR A 28 12.98 -7.77 3.96
CA THR A 28 14.20 -8.55 3.74
C THR A 28 14.97 -8.73 5.04
N TRP A 29 15.11 -7.68 5.85
CA TRP A 29 15.76 -7.78 7.16
C TRP A 29 14.99 -8.69 8.12
N PHE A 30 13.66 -8.60 8.14
CA PHE A 30 12.80 -9.43 8.98
C PHE A 30 12.92 -10.92 8.59
N HIS A 31 12.92 -11.22 7.29
CA HIS A 31 13.09 -12.59 6.79
C HIS A 31 14.43 -13.19 7.24
N PHE A 32 15.54 -12.46 7.13
CA PHE A 32 16.85 -12.94 7.59
C PHE A 32 16.91 -13.17 9.11
N LYS A 33 16.22 -12.33 9.89
CA LYS A 33 16.27 -12.39 11.35
C LYS A 33 15.34 -13.45 11.95
N PHE A 34 14.17 -13.66 11.36
CA PHE A 34 13.11 -14.49 11.95
C PHE A 34 12.69 -15.69 11.09
N VAL A 35 13.38 -15.95 9.97
CA VAL A 35 13.14 -17.09 9.07
C VAL A 35 11.65 -17.18 8.67
N GLN A 36 11.13 -16.07 8.18
CA GLN A 36 9.73 -15.94 7.76
C GLN A 36 9.41 -16.88 6.59
N SER A 37 8.14 -17.31 6.50
CA SER A 37 7.63 -18.07 5.35
C SER A 37 7.91 -17.36 4.01
N ILE A 38 8.49 -18.11 3.07
CA ILE A 38 8.77 -17.66 1.70
C ILE A 38 7.47 -17.22 1.00
N ILE A 39 6.33 -17.86 1.30
CA ILE A 39 5.04 -17.53 0.70
C ILE A 39 4.58 -16.13 1.14
N GLN A 40 4.74 -15.78 2.42
CA GLN A 40 4.44 -14.44 2.91
C GLN A 40 5.36 -13.41 2.26
N LEU A 41 6.68 -13.67 2.28
CA LEU A 41 7.67 -12.81 1.66
C LEU A 41 7.35 -12.52 0.18
N PHE A 42 6.90 -13.54 -0.55
CA PHE A 42 6.51 -13.39 -1.95
C PHE A 42 5.30 -12.46 -2.14
N CYS A 43 4.27 -12.58 -1.29
CA CYS A 43 3.14 -11.66 -1.31
C CYS A 43 3.58 -10.22 -1.04
N ASP A 44 4.46 -10.01 -0.06
CA ASP A 44 4.97 -8.69 0.29
C ASP A 44 5.80 -8.10 -0.87
N TYR A 45 6.62 -8.91 -1.53
CA TYR A 45 7.40 -8.52 -2.71
C TYR A 45 6.53 -8.18 -3.92
N ILE A 46 5.38 -8.84 -4.10
CA ILE A 46 4.39 -8.43 -5.11
C ILE A 46 3.89 -7.02 -4.79
N GLY A 47 3.51 -6.76 -3.52
CA GLY A 47 3.03 -5.45 -3.10
C GLY A 47 4.07 -4.34 -3.30
N ILE A 48 5.32 -4.61 -2.93
CA ILE A 48 6.46 -3.73 -3.15
C ILE A 48 6.65 -3.44 -4.64
N SER A 49 6.64 -4.48 -5.47
CA SER A 49 6.83 -4.35 -6.92
C SER A 49 5.72 -3.51 -7.54
N LEU A 50 4.47 -3.71 -7.11
CA LEU A 50 3.32 -2.91 -7.54
C LEU A 50 3.47 -1.43 -7.15
N LEU A 51 3.88 -1.12 -5.92
CA LEU A 51 4.10 0.27 -5.48
C LEU A 51 5.17 0.99 -6.31
N ILE A 52 6.31 0.33 -6.53
CA ILE A 52 7.42 0.89 -7.29
C ILE A 52 7.03 1.06 -8.76
N PHE A 53 6.47 0.01 -9.38
CA PHE A 53 6.07 0.02 -10.77
C PHE A 53 4.97 1.06 -11.05
N ALA A 54 3.94 1.12 -10.20
CA ALA A 54 2.87 2.10 -10.32
C ALA A 54 3.40 3.52 -10.16
N GLY A 55 4.27 3.76 -9.18
CA GLY A 55 4.90 5.07 -8.96
C GLY A 55 5.71 5.53 -10.17
N ILE A 56 6.61 4.69 -10.68
CA ILE A 56 7.42 5.01 -11.87
C ILE A 56 6.52 5.27 -13.09
N THR A 57 5.50 4.44 -13.28
CA THR A 57 4.57 4.57 -14.41
C THR A 57 3.80 5.88 -14.36
N VAL A 58 3.32 6.29 -13.18
CA VAL A 58 2.58 7.55 -13.01
C VAL A 58 3.47 8.77 -13.17
N LEU A 59 4.73 8.70 -12.74
CA LEU A 59 5.71 9.77 -12.97
C LEU A 59 5.96 10.00 -14.47
N LYS A 60 5.98 8.93 -15.28
CA LYS A 60 6.12 9.00 -16.74
C LYS A 60 4.82 9.42 -17.43
N ASN A 61 3.68 8.86 -17.03
CA ASN A 61 2.37 9.15 -17.59
C ASN A 61 1.29 9.17 -16.51
N ILE A 62 0.75 10.35 -16.24
CA ILE A 62 -0.22 10.58 -15.17
C ILE A 62 -1.55 9.82 -15.35
N ASN A 63 -1.83 9.34 -16.57
CA ASN A 63 -2.99 8.50 -16.84
C ASN A 63 -2.87 7.12 -16.18
N GLY A 64 -1.66 6.70 -15.79
CA GLY A 64 -1.42 5.46 -15.04
C GLY A 64 -1.88 5.50 -13.58
N LYS A 65 -2.54 6.57 -13.11
CA LYS A 65 -2.98 6.74 -11.72
C LYS A 65 -3.80 5.57 -11.16
N GLY A 66 -4.51 4.83 -12.03
CA GLY A 66 -5.22 3.60 -11.66
C GLY A 66 -4.32 2.50 -11.09
N LEU A 67 -3.06 2.44 -11.55
CA LEU A 67 -2.07 1.50 -11.02
C LEU A 67 -1.71 1.80 -9.57
N LEU A 68 -1.62 3.08 -9.18
CA LEU A 68 -1.41 3.46 -7.78
C LEU A 68 -2.58 3.04 -6.91
N CYS A 69 -3.81 3.13 -7.42
CA CYS A 69 -4.99 2.65 -6.72
C CYS A 69 -4.97 1.14 -6.53
N GLY A 70 -4.59 0.37 -7.56
CA GLY A 70 -4.43 -1.08 -7.45
C GLY A 70 -3.32 -1.46 -6.45
N ALA A 71 -2.17 -0.79 -6.50
CA ALA A 71 -1.05 -1.04 -5.61
C ALA A 71 -1.40 -0.77 -4.13
N TRP A 72 -1.95 0.41 -3.82
CA TRP A 72 -2.36 0.73 -2.45
C TRP A 72 -3.53 -0.13 -1.96
N GLY A 73 -4.45 -0.52 -2.84
CA GLY A 73 -5.50 -1.47 -2.50
C GLY A 73 -4.95 -2.84 -2.13
N TYR A 74 -3.98 -3.35 -2.90
CA TYR A 74 -3.30 -4.62 -2.59
C TYR A 74 -2.57 -4.56 -1.24
N ILE A 75 -1.83 -3.47 -0.97
CA ILE A 75 -1.13 -3.25 0.31
C ILE A 75 -2.12 -3.17 1.47
N PHE A 76 -3.22 -2.45 1.32
CA PHE A 76 -4.27 -2.37 2.33
C PHE A 76 -4.84 -3.76 2.66
N CYS A 77 -5.16 -4.56 1.63
CA CYS A 77 -5.65 -5.92 1.83
C CYS A 77 -4.64 -6.83 2.52
N LEU A 78 -3.34 -6.72 2.18
CA LEU A 78 -2.28 -7.47 2.87
C LEU A 78 -2.19 -7.10 4.35
N ASN A 79 -2.17 -5.80 4.66
CA ASN A 79 -2.14 -5.32 6.04
C ASN A 79 -3.38 -5.75 6.81
N TYR A 80 -4.56 -5.70 6.18
CA TYR A 80 -5.82 -6.11 6.80
C TYR A 80 -5.80 -7.61 7.15
N ARG A 81 -5.35 -8.46 6.23
CA ARG A 81 -5.23 -9.91 6.46
C ARG A 81 -4.25 -10.20 7.60
N ALA A 82 -3.09 -9.55 7.61
CA ALA A 82 -2.09 -9.73 8.67
C ALA A 82 -2.60 -9.24 10.04
N PHE A 83 -3.30 -8.11 10.06
CA PHE A 83 -3.95 -7.59 11.26
C PHE A 83 -5.04 -8.52 11.77
N ALA A 84 -5.94 -8.99 10.91
CA ALA A 84 -7.05 -9.88 11.29
C ALA A 84 -6.54 -11.15 11.98
N TRP A 85 -5.52 -11.80 11.38
CA TRP A 85 -4.90 -12.99 11.98
C TRP A 85 -4.32 -12.71 13.38
N ARG A 86 -3.64 -11.57 13.56
CA ARG A 86 -3.06 -11.20 14.87
C ARG A 86 -4.10 -10.75 15.89
N MET A 87 -5.22 -10.18 15.45
CA MET A 87 -6.36 -9.89 16.30
C MET A 87 -7.02 -11.17 16.82
N ASP A 88 -7.17 -12.19 15.98
CA ASP A 88 -7.74 -13.48 16.39
C ASP A 88 -6.87 -14.15 17.47
N GLU A 89 -5.54 -14.15 17.29
CA GLU A 89 -4.58 -14.66 18.30
C GLU A 89 -4.66 -13.91 19.64
N PHE A 90 -4.83 -12.58 19.58
CA PHE A 90 -4.98 -11.70 20.74
C PHE A 90 -6.30 -11.95 21.48
N ILE A 91 -7.41 -12.04 20.74
CA ILE A 91 -8.74 -12.33 21.31
C ILE A 91 -8.76 -13.73 21.95
N ALA A 92 -8.12 -14.71 21.32
CA ALA A 92 -7.99 -16.07 21.85
C ALA A 92 -7.07 -16.17 23.08
N LYS A 93 -6.42 -15.07 23.51
CA LYS A 93 -5.41 -15.03 24.60
C LYS A 93 -4.25 -16.01 24.38
N THR A 94 -3.96 -16.31 23.13
CA THR A 94 -2.81 -17.15 22.71
C THR A 94 -1.59 -16.32 22.33
N SER A 95 -1.72 -14.99 22.40
CA SER A 95 -0.66 -14.06 22.04
C SER A 95 0.43 -13.98 23.12
N SER A 96 1.65 -13.72 22.67
CA SER A 96 2.80 -13.35 23.50
C SER A 96 3.00 -11.81 23.53
N ASN A 97 3.79 -11.30 24.47
CA ASN A 97 4.15 -9.87 24.49
C ASN A 97 4.76 -9.36 23.17
N SER A 98 5.46 -10.24 22.42
CA SER A 98 6.05 -9.88 21.12
C SER A 98 5.00 -9.74 20.00
N THR A 99 3.95 -10.57 20.04
CA THR A 99 2.86 -10.52 19.07
C THR A 99 1.93 -9.33 19.33
N ASP A 100 1.77 -8.91 20.58
CA ASP A 100 0.96 -7.74 20.95
C ASP A 100 1.59 -6.43 20.47
N ASN A 101 2.92 -6.28 20.61
CA ASN A 101 3.63 -5.14 20.03
C ASN A 101 3.52 -5.10 18.50
N THR A 102 3.57 -6.28 17.87
CA THR A 102 3.40 -6.41 16.41
C THR A 102 1.99 -5.97 15.99
N LEU A 103 0.97 -6.31 16.78
CA LEU A 103 -0.42 -5.92 16.54
C LEU A 103 -0.62 -4.40 16.56
N ILE A 104 0.01 -3.70 17.50
CA ILE A 104 -0.03 -2.22 17.57
C ILE A 104 0.55 -1.62 16.28
N ILE A 105 1.73 -2.09 15.85
CA ILE A 105 2.39 -1.62 14.62
C ILE A 105 1.50 -1.91 13.40
N LEU A 106 0.96 -3.12 13.28
CA LEU A 106 0.03 -3.51 12.21
C LEU A 106 -1.21 -2.62 12.18
N SER A 107 -1.74 -2.23 13.33
CA SER A 107 -2.90 -1.33 13.42
C SER A 107 -2.60 0.04 12.81
N PHE A 108 -1.44 0.62 13.13
CA PHE A 108 -1.00 1.87 12.53
C PHE A 108 -0.78 1.74 11.02
N THR A 109 -0.05 0.71 10.59
CA THR A 109 0.23 0.47 9.17
C THR A 109 -1.06 0.25 8.37
N LEU A 110 -2.02 -0.48 8.94
CA LEU A 110 -3.35 -0.67 8.34
C LEU A 110 -4.05 0.68 8.15
N PHE A 111 -4.10 1.52 9.17
CA PHE A 111 -4.73 2.85 9.10
C PHE A 111 -4.09 3.74 8.03
N PHE A 112 -2.75 3.77 7.96
CA PHE A 112 -2.04 4.53 6.93
C PHE A 112 -2.30 4.00 5.52
N SER A 113 -2.26 2.68 5.34
CA SER A 113 -2.56 2.06 4.03
C SER A 113 -4.01 2.27 3.60
N PHE A 114 -4.96 2.30 4.54
CA PHE A 114 -6.34 2.64 4.28
C PHE A 114 -6.50 4.08 3.78
N ILE A 115 -5.90 5.06 4.47
CA ILE A 115 -5.93 6.46 4.03
C ILE A 115 -5.33 6.61 2.62
N ALA A 116 -4.17 5.99 2.38
CA ALA A 116 -3.50 6.02 1.09
C ALA A 116 -4.36 5.39 -0.03
N PHE A 117 -5.05 4.29 0.28
CA PHE A 117 -5.98 3.65 -0.63
C PHE A 117 -7.20 4.54 -0.94
N ILE A 118 -7.87 5.10 0.07
CA ILE A 118 -9.01 6.02 -0.12
C ILE A 118 -8.58 7.24 -0.94
N TYR A 119 -7.41 7.80 -0.64
CA TYR A 119 -6.85 8.90 -1.39
C TYR A 119 -6.61 8.55 -2.87
N SER A 120 -6.08 7.35 -3.13
CA SER A 120 -5.88 6.85 -4.49
C SER A 120 -7.19 6.65 -5.26
N LEU A 121 -8.27 6.21 -4.59
CA LEU A 121 -9.62 6.10 -5.16
C LEU A 121 -10.16 7.47 -5.57
N ILE A 122 -10.05 8.48 -4.69
CA ILE A 122 -10.50 9.86 -4.98
C ILE A 122 -9.76 10.44 -6.18
N ILE A 123 -8.45 10.17 -6.30
CA ILE A 123 -7.66 10.60 -7.47
C ILE A 123 -8.11 9.91 -8.75
N CYS A 124 -8.47 8.62 -8.66
CA CYS A 124 -8.87 7.81 -9.80
C CYS A 124 -10.29 8.12 -10.27
N TYR A 125 -11.18 8.54 -9.38
CA TYR A 125 -12.59 8.80 -9.67
C TYR A 125 -12.77 9.67 -10.93
N PRO A 126 -13.63 9.25 -11.88
CA PRO A 126 -13.86 9.99 -13.11
C PRO A 126 -14.52 11.33 -12.80
N ASN A 127 -13.95 12.42 -13.31
CA ASN A 127 -14.64 13.71 -13.30
C ASN A 127 -15.63 13.73 -14.48
N GLU A 128 -16.93 13.74 -14.18
CA GLU A 128 -18.05 13.73 -15.15
C GLU A 128 -17.93 14.79 -16.25
N LYS A 129 -17.23 15.91 -16.00
CA LYS A 129 -17.01 16.97 -16.99
C LYS A 129 -16.25 16.54 -18.26
N LYS A 130 -15.55 15.40 -18.26
CA LYS A 130 -14.84 14.90 -19.44
C LYS A 130 -15.69 14.03 -20.37
N GLN A 131 -16.83 13.52 -19.91
CA GLN A 131 -17.61 12.56 -20.69
C GLN A 131 -18.57 13.26 -21.68
N LYS A 132 -18.91 14.54 -21.45
CA LYS A 132 -19.79 15.33 -22.33
C LYS A 132 -19.16 15.83 -23.63
N ASN A 133 -17.85 15.68 -23.84
CA ASN A 133 -17.18 16.13 -25.07
C ASN A 133 -16.83 14.98 -26.04
N THR A 134 -17.45 13.81 -25.86
CA THR A 134 -17.13 12.60 -26.68
C THR A 134 -18.39 11.97 -27.28
N ILE A 135 -19.45 12.75 -27.48
CA ILE A 135 -20.63 12.38 -28.27
C ILE A 135 -20.90 13.51 -29.25
#